data_AF-X0PMJ7-F1
#
_entry.id   AF-X0PMJ7-F1
#
_cell.length_a   1.000
_cell.length_b   1.000
_cell.length_c   1.000
_cell.angle_alpha   90.00
_cell.angle_beta   90.00
_cell.angle_gamma   90.00
#
_symmetry.space_group_name_H-M   'P 1'
#
loop_
_entity.id
_entity.type
_entity.pdbx_description
1 polymer ?
#
loop_
_entity_poly.entity_id
_entity_poly.type
_entity_poly.pdbx_seq_one_letter_code
_entity_poly.pdbx_strand_id
1 'polypeptide(L)'
;MSFFTALKLSFNNIRTKKGRTFLTMFASSIGIIGIAVVLALSNGFQRQIDQTQKETLSQFPVTISQVGQDGSGQQQNLKQEFSKSNSVTAATSAAEKVQHENKLTSNYLDYVDKISPSLTKNISKTYATGLNLIRSVNGKYQAVKFSNTKQSGQTDFATLMAQTTGVGGSVYPIDRNGGQSFLKSNYKLLSGAYPDKPTDVVMVVNRDNSININALRNLGISVKENKKFTFDQLIGTTMQLVSNDDFYQSLPTGNFLPGNDYQKMSQANKTKTLKVVGILRVKSKNSDGILASGIAYSDQLTKQVMEDNRDSAIVKAQKNSNRNVMTNQELSAEAKPQMLAMIGGNAVPTSIQIYPSSFKDKDQILSYLDKYNKGKSKVNKVVYTDLAGNVSNLTGGLMDAITYVLVAFAGISLITSMIMIAIITYTSVLERTKEIGVLKALGARKGDITRVFDAETTILGFGSGILGVLIAWLLTFPANIILEKITGLSGVAALNLMHGVILILISTALTVLGGHVPARMAAKKDAAIALRSE
;
A
#
# COMPACT_ATOMS: atom_id res chain seq x y z
N MET A 1 -18.57 38.61 43.77
CA MET A 1 -18.32 37.19 44.09
C MET A 1 -17.13 36.66 43.28
N SER A 2 -16.19 35.92 43.89
CA SER A 2 -15.06 35.31 43.16
C SER A 2 -15.53 34.07 42.37
N PHE A 3 -14.82 33.69 41.30
CA PHE A 3 -15.14 32.50 40.51
C PHE A 3 -15.07 31.21 41.36
N PHE A 4 -14.08 31.09 42.24
CA PHE A 4 -13.96 29.94 43.15
C PHE A 4 -15.12 29.86 44.15
N THR A 5 -15.62 31.00 44.63
CA THR A 5 -16.81 31.05 45.50
C THR A 5 -18.05 30.59 44.73
N ALA A 6 -18.19 31.01 43.47
CA ALA A 6 -19.28 30.58 42.59
C ALA A 6 -19.22 29.07 42.30
N LEU A 7 -18.02 28.54 42.03
CA LEU A 7 -17.78 27.11 41.82
C LEU A 7 -18.15 26.27 43.05
N LYS A 8 -17.75 26.71 44.25
CA LYS A 8 -18.07 26.02 45.51
C LYS A 8 -19.57 25.99 45.81
N LEU A 9 -20.26 27.10 45.59
CA LEU A 9 -21.72 27.19 45.76
C LEU A 9 -22.46 26.35 44.71
N SER A 10 -22.00 26.39 43.46
CA SER A 10 -22.53 25.56 42.39
C SER A 10 -22.35 24.06 42.66
N PHE A 11 -21.19 23.65 43.18
CA PHE A 11 -20.93 22.26 43.56
C PHE A 11 -21.89 21.76 44.65
N ASN A 12 -22.13 22.56 45.69
CA ASN A 12 -23.10 22.22 46.74
C ASN A 12 -24.53 22.13 46.18
N ASN A 13 -24.90 23.02 45.25
CA ASN A 13 -26.19 23.02 44.57
C ASN A 13 -26.38 21.80 43.66
N ILE A 14 -25.34 21.33 43.01
CA ILE A 14 -25.34 20.10 42.22
C ILE A 14 -25.48 18.87 43.14
N ARG A 15 -24.77 18.87 44.27
CA ARG A 15 -24.76 17.74 45.22
C ARG A 15 -26.13 17.46 45.85
N THR A 16 -27.00 18.46 46.00
CA THR A 16 -28.36 18.26 46.52
C THR A 16 -29.33 17.69 45.47
N LYS A 17 -29.00 17.81 44.18
CA LYS A 17 -29.86 17.38 43.04
C LYS A 17 -29.19 16.30 42.17
N LYS A 18 -28.53 15.33 42.80
CA LYS A 18 -27.68 14.31 42.14
C LYS A 18 -28.32 13.62 40.94
N GLY A 19 -29.58 13.19 41.06
CA GLY A 19 -30.27 12.47 39.99
C GLY A 19 -30.50 13.31 38.74
N ARG A 20 -30.98 14.54 38.91
CA ARG A 20 -31.20 15.50 37.81
C ARG A 20 -29.90 15.91 37.15
N THR A 21 -28.87 16.20 37.95
CA THR A 21 -27.54 16.55 37.44
C THR A 21 -26.96 15.38 36.64
N PHE A 22 -27.06 14.14 37.12
CA PHE A 22 -26.60 12.98 36.38
C PHE A 22 -27.33 12.81 35.05
N LEU A 23 -28.67 12.89 35.04
CA LEU A 23 -29.47 12.84 33.81
C LEU A 23 -29.09 13.95 32.82
N THR A 24 -28.81 15.16 33.32
CA THR A 24 -28.36 16.29 32.49
C THR A 24 -26.97 16.03 31.90
N MET A 25 -26.04 15.52 32.72
CA MET A 25 -24.70 15.16 32.25
C MET A 25 -24.75 14.03 31.22
N PHE A 26 -25.58 13.02 31.47
CA PHE A 26 -25.78 11.89 30.55
C PHE A 26 -26.37 12.36 29.22
N ALA A 27 -27.44 13.14 29.24
CA ALA A 27 -28.07 13.67 28.03
C ALA A 27 -27.11 14.58 27.24
N SER A 28 -26.36 15.44 27.93
CA SER A 28 -25.31 16.29 27.35
C SER A 28 -24.13 15.48 26.80
N SER A 29 -23.90 14.25 27.30
CA SER A 29 -22.79 13.41 26.83
C SER A 29 -23.08 12.70 25.51
N ILE A 30 -24.34 12.60 25.06
CA ILE A 30 -24.72 11.83 23.86
C ILE A 30 -23.97 12.31 22.61
N GLY A 31 -23.90 13.63 22.37
CA GLY A 31 -23.14 14.17 21.25
C GLY A 31 -21.64 13.88 21.33
N ILE A 32 -21.08 13.91 22.55
CA ILE A 32 -19.67 13.58 22.80
C ILE A 32 -19.39 12.10 22.57
N ILE A 33 -20.30 11.22 23.00
CA ILE A 33 -20.21 9.78 22.75
C ILE A 33 -20.17 9.52 21.24
N GLY A 34 -21.07 10.15 20.48
CA GLY A 34 -21.13 10.03 19.03
C GLY A 34 -19.81 10.41 18.35
N ILE A 35 -19.27 11.61 18.66
CA ILE A 35 -17.98 12.04 18.09
C ILE A 35 -16.84 11.14 18.55
N ALA A 36 -16.77 10.81 19.83
CA ALA A 36 -15.69 9.98 20.35
C ALA A 36 -15.65 8.61 19.68
N VAL A 37 -16.81 7.97 19.46
CA VAL A 37 -16.91 6.70 18.72
C VAL A 37 -16.49 6.89 17.26
N VAL A 38 -16.96 7.94 16.59
CA VAL A 38 -16.54 8.25 15.21
C VAL A 38 -15.02 8.43 15.10
N LEU A 39 -14.42 9.21 16.00
CA LEU A 39 -12.98 9.44 16.03
C LEU A 39 -12.19 8.18 16.39
N ALA A 40 -12.71 7.33 17.28
CA ALA A 40 -12.09 6.06 17.62
C ALA A 40 -12.05 5.11 16.42
N LEU A 41 -13.14 5.04 15.66
CA LEU A 41 -13.22 4.24 14.43
C LEU A 41 -12.33 4.83 13.34
N SER A 42 -12.44 6.13 13.08
CA SER A 42 -11.63 6.83 12.07
C SER A 42 -10.12 6.67 12.34
N ASN A 43 -9.68 6.80 13.60
CA ASN A 43 -8.27 6.61 13.95
C ASN A 43 -7.77 5.20 13.66
N GLY A 44 -8.51 4.16 14.03
CA GLY A 44 -8.05 2.79 13.76
C GLY A 44 -8.19 2.39 12.29
N PHE A 45 -9.19 2.89 11.55
CA PHE A 45 -9.22 2.76 10.10
C PHE A 45 -8.01 3.44 9.46
N GLN A 46 -7.64 4.63 9.92
CA GLN A 46 -6.44 5.32 9.42
C GLN A 46 -5.18 4.52 9.71
N ARG A 47 -5.01 3.99 10.93
CA ARG A 47 -3.87 3.10 11.26
C ARG A 47 -3.82 1.86 10.38
N GLN A 48 -4.98 1.25 10.13
CA GLN A 48 -5.08 0.10 9.24
C GLN A 48 -4.67 0.47 7.81
N ILE A 49 -5.11 1.64 7.32
CA ILE A 49 -4.70 2.17 6.03
C ILE A 49 -3.20 2.39 6.01
N ASP A 50 -2.64 3.06 6.99
CA ASP A 50 -1.19 3.33 7.07
C ASP A 50 -0.40 2.02 7.05
N GLN A 51 -0.89 0.99 7.75
CA GLN A 51 -0.29 -0.35 7.73
C GLN A 51 -0.42 -1.01 6.36
N THR A 52 -1.61 -1.02 5.76
CA THR A 52 -1.83 -1.57 4.41
C THR A 52 -0.99 -0.83 3.38
N GLN A 53 -0.96 0.49 3.43
CA GLN A 53 -0.11 1.38 2.64
C GLN A 53 1.37 0.99 2.77
N LYS A 54 1.88 0.82 4.00
CA LYS A 54 3.26 0.39 4.24
C LYS A 54 3.55 -0.99 3.65
N GLU A 55 2.65 -1.94 3.83
CA GLU A 55 2.77 -3.28 3.22
C GLU A 55 2.75 -3.21 1.69
N THR A 56 1.87 -2.40 1.10
CA THR A 56 1.79 -2.17 -0.35
C THR A 56 3.08 -1.56 -0.88
N LEU A 57 3.63 -0.50 -0.29
CA LEU A 57 4.89 0.10 -0.77
C LEU A 57 6.08 -0.84 -0.75
N SER A 58 6.20 -1.64 0.31
CA SER A 58 7.30 -2.57 0.45
C SER A 58 7.33 -3.64 -0.66
N GLN A 59 6.19 -3.85 -1.31
CA GLN A 59 5.98 -4.89 -2.32
C GLN A 59 5.88 -4.30 -3.74
N PHE A 60 5.18 -3.20 -3.95
CA PHE A 60 4.89 -2.64 -5.28
C PHE A 60 5.89 -1.53 -5.66
N PRO A 61 6.80 -1.79 -6.61
CA PRO A 61 7.75 -0.79 -7.06
C PRO A 61 7.12 0.23 -8.02
N VAL A 62 7.76 1.39 -8.12
CA VAL A 62 7.62 2.26 -9.30
C VAL A 62 8.34 1.55 -10.45
N THR A 63 7.62 1.23 -11.51
CA THR A 63 8.13 0.40 -12.61
C THR A 63 8.30 1.24 -13.87
N ILE A 64 9.49 1.18 -14.46
CA ILE A 64 9.79 1.75 -15.78
C ILE A 64 10.06 0.58 -16.72
N SER A 65 9.08 0.19 -17.51
CA SER A 65 9.23 -0.86 -18.53
C SER A 65 9.80 -0.28 -19.83
N GLN A 66 10.61 -1.03 -20.55
CA GLN A 66 11.10 -0.62 -21.87
C GLN A 66 9.95 -0.37 -22.85
N VAL A 67 8.90 -1.19 -22.77
CA VAL A 67 7.62 -0.98 -23.45
C VAL A 67 6.54 -0.96 -22.38
N GLY A 68 5.84 0.15 -22.26
CA GLY A 68 4.79 0.37 -21.26
C GLY A 68 3.53 0.98 -21.89
N GLN A 69 2.55 1.28 -21.04
CA GLN A 69 1.37 2.04 -21.44
C GLN A 69 1.41 3.44 -20.81
N ASP A 70 1.14 4.47 -21.62
CA ASP A 70 0.87 5.82 -21.16
C ASP A 70 -0.56 5.88 -20.60
N GLY A 71 -0.66 5.90 -19.27
CA GLY A 71 -1.94 5.95 -18.55
C GLY A 71 -2.81 7.17 -18.85
N SER A 72 -2.28 8.21 -19.52
CA SER A 72 -3.06 9.39 -19.92
C SER A 72 -4.11 9.11 -21.01
N GLY A 73 -4.02 7.99 -21.73
CA GLY A 73 -4.91 7.68 -22.84
C GLY A 73 -6.12 6.78 -22.51
N GLN A 74 -6.32 6.39 -21.25
CA GLN A 74 -7.38 5.44 -20.86
C GLN A 74 -8.81 6.02 -20.77
N GLN A 75 -9.02 7.32 -21.03
CA GLN A 75 -10.37 7.86 -21.18
C GLN A 75 -10.93 7.53 -22.57
N GLN A 76 -11.34 6.28 -22.79
CA GLN A 76 -12.25 5.97 -23.88
C GLN A 76 -13.63 6.54 -23.54
N ASN A 77 -14.09 7.50 -24.35
CA ASN A 77 -15.50 7.85 -24.40
C ASN A 77 -16.27 6.65 -24.98
N LEU A 78 -16.87 5.84 -24.12
CA LEU A 78 -17.73 4.70 -24.50
C LEU A 78 -19.04 5.13 -25.19
N LYS A 79 -19.27 6.44 -25.35
CA LYS A 79 -20.38 7.00 -26.15
C LYS A 79 -19.92 7.23 -27.59
N GLN A 80 -19.82 6.17 -28.38
CA GLN A 80 -19.73 6.29 -29.84
C GLN A 80 -21.05 5.89 -30.47
N GLU A 81 -21.61 6.76 -31.31
CA GLU A 81 -22.80 6.46 -32.10
C GLU A 81 -22.42 5.63 -33.34
N PHE A 82 -23.37 4.82 -33.82
CA PHE A 82 -23.18 4.08 -35.07
C PHE A 82 -23.02 5.05 -36.25
N SER A 83 -21.94 4.90 -37.01
CA SER A 83 -21.70 5.68 -38.22
C SER A 83 -22.76 5.36 -39.27
N LYS A 84 -23.35 6.41 -39.88
CA LYS A 84 -24.24 6.30 -41.06
C LYS A 84 -23.49 6.46 -42.38
N SER A 85 -22.15 6.52 -42.36
CA SER A 85 -21.32 6.68 -43.55
C SER A 85 -21.11 5.35 -44.29
N ASN A 86 -21.03 5.39 -45.62
CA ASN A 86 -20.64 4.26 -46.48
C ASN A 86 -19.11 4.13 -46.65
N SER A 87 -18.32 4.70 -45.73
CA SER A 87 -16.85 4.66 -45.76
C SER A 87 -16.26 4.09 -44.47
N VAL A 88 -15.18 3.31 -44.59
CA VAL A 88 -14.40 2.83 -43.45
C VAL A 88 -13.22 3.77 -43.20
N THR A 89 -12.97 4.14 -41.94
CA THR A 89 -11.78 4.90 -41.54
C THR A 89 -10.74 3.97 -40.95
N ALA A 90 -9.54 3.94 -41.54
CA ALA A 90 -8.40 3.27 -40.93
C ALA A 90 -8.01 4.03 -39.66
N ALA A 91 -8.02 3.37 -38.51
CA ALA A 91 -7.65 3.96 -37.24
C ALA A 91 -6.72 3.01 -36.47
N THR A 92 -5.63 3.56 -35.94
CA THR A 92 -4.79 2.89 -34.95
C THR A 92 -5.65 2.51 -33.75
N SER A 93 -5.49 1.28 -33.26
CA SER A 93 -6.26 0.79 -32.12
C SER A 93 -5.99 1.66 -30.89
N ALA A 94 -6.97 1.77 -29.99
CA ALA A 94 -6.76 2.52 -28.75
C ALA A 94 -5.62 1.92 -27.89
N ALA A 95 -5.45 0.60 -27.92
CA ALA A 95 -4.36 -0.09 -27.22
C ALA A 95 -2.99 0.31 -27.76
N GLU A 96 -2.84 0.43 -29.07
CA GLU A 96 -1.60 0.86 -29.70
C GLU A 96 -1.34 2.36 -29.49
N LYS A 97 -2.38 3.20 -29.47
CA LYS A 97 -2.27 4.64 -29.16
C LYS A 97 -1.74 4.94 -27.76
N VAL A 98 -1.94 4.02 -26.81
CA VAL A 98 -1.43 4.17 -25.43
C VAL A 98 -0.11 3.44 -25.22
N GLN A 99 0.39 2.69 -26.20
CA GLN A 99 1.69 2.05 -26.08
C GLN A 99 2.81 3.10 -26.17
N HIS A 100 3.76 3.01 -25.25
CA HIS A 100 4.91 3.90 -25.18
C HIS A 100 6.20 3.11 -25.04
N GLU A 101 7.19 3.44 -25.87
CA GLU A 101 8.52 2.86 -25.80
C GLU A 101 9.48 3.81 -25.07
N ASN A 102 10.00 3.34 -23.94
CA ASN A 102 10.97 4.07 -23.16
C ASN A 102 12.39 3.86 -23.71
N LYS A 103 13.02 4.95 -24.13
CA LYS A 103 14.44 4.97 -24.51
C LYS A 103 15.34 4.97 -23.27
N LEU A 104 15.60 3.78 -22.72
CA LEU A 104 16.44 3.57 -21.53
C LEU A 104 17.95 3.66 -21.86
N THR A 105 18.41 4.85 -22.23
CA THR A 105 19.82 5.11 -22.56
C THR A 105 20.73 4.97 -21.33
N SER A 106 22.04 4.78 -21.54
CA SER A 106 23.02 4.75 -20.45
C SER A 106 22.92 5.97 -19.54
N ASN A 107 22.75 7.17 -20.11
CA ASN A 107 22.53 8.40 -19.33
C ASN A 107 21.31 8.33 -18.42
N TYR A 108 20.22 7.68 -18.86
CA TYR A 108 19.04 7.50 -18.03
C TYR A 108 19.28 6.45 -16.94
N LEU A 109 19.97 5.35 -17.25
CA LEU A 109 20.32 4.34 -16.25
C LEU A 109 21.19 4.94 -15.14
N ASP A 110 22.18 5.75 -15.49
CA ASP A 110 23.02 6.49 -14.55
C ASP A 110 22.22 7.52 -13.74
N TYR A 111 21.22 8.16 -14.37
CA TYR A 111 20.31 9.07 -13.69
C TYR A 111 19.48 8.36 -12.63
N VAL A 112 18.94 7.17 -12.93
CA VAL A 112 18.20 6.35 -11.96
C VAL A 112 19.11 5.86 -10.83
N ASP A 113 20.35 5.46 -11.13
CA ASP A 113 21.31 5.01 -10.11
C ASP A 113 21.70 6.13 -9.13
N LYS A 114 21.52 7.40 -9.51
CA LYS A 114 21.77 8.56 -8.64
C LYS A 114 20.62 8.91 -7.69
N ILE A 115 19.49 8.19 -7.73
CA ILE A 115 18.42 8.35 -6.72
C ILE A 115 19.02 8.11 -5.33
N SER A 116 18.68 8.95 -4.35
CA SER A 116 19.25 8.87 -3.01
C SER A 116 18.96 7.52 -2.33
N PRO A 117 19.97 6.84 -1.73
CA PRO A 117 19.76 5.63 -0.93
C PRO A 117 18.81 5.81 0.26
N SER A 118 18.59 7.06 0.72
CA SER A 118 17.61 7.35 1.77
C SER A 118 16.16 7.14 1.30
N LEU A 119 15.89 7.35 0.01
CA LEU A 119 14.56 7.21 -0.57
C LEU A 119 14.26 5.75 -0.94
N THR A 120 15.28 5.03 -1.42
CA THR A 120 15.17 3.64 -1.82
C THR A 120 16.47 2.88 -1.59
N LYS A 121 16.35 1.71 -0.96
CA LYS A 121 17.46 0.77 -0.78
C LYS A 121 17.61 -0.21 -1.95
N ASN A 122 16.56 -0.36 -2.75
CA ASN A 122 16.40 -1.43 -3.73
C ASN A 122 15.98 -0.84 -5.08
N ILE A 123 16.85 -0.97 -6.06
CA ILE A 123 16.55 -0.67 -7.46
C ILE A 123 16.92 -1.93 -8.25
N SER A 124 15.92 -2.62 -8.78
CA SER A 124 16.13 -3.79 -9.62
C SER A 124 16.12 -3.40 -11.09
N LYS A 125 17.06 -3.96 -11.85
CA LYS A 125 17.10 -3.89 -13.31
C LYS A 125 16.96 -5.30 -13.86
N THR A 126 15.83 -5.58 -14.48
CA THR A 126 15.56 -6.88 -15.10
C THR A 126 16.04 -6.86 -16.55
N TYR A 127 16.76 -7.90 -16.96
CA TYR A 127 17.18 -8.08 -18.35
C TYR A 127 16.41 -9.24 -18.98
N ALA A 128 16.17 -9.19 -20.29
CA ALA A 128 15.50 -10.26 -21.04
C ALA A 128 16.39 -11.51 -21.27
N THR A 129 17.61 -11.53 -20.73
CA THR A 129 18.55 -12.62 -20.95
C THR A 129 17.98 -13.95 -20.48
N GLY A 130 18.01 -14.94 -21.37
CA GLY A 130 17.67 -16.31 -21.03
C GLY A 130 18.71 -16.92 -20.09
N LEU A 131 18.27 -17.86 -19.27
CA LEU A 131 19.15 -18.71 -18.47
C LEU A 131 19.23 -20.08 -19.16
N ASN A 132 20.42 -20.46 -19.64
CA ASN A 132 20.67 -21.78 -20.19
C ASN A 132 20.87 -22.77 -19.03
N LEU A 133 19.78 -23.40 -18.59
CA LEU A 133 19.79 -24.25 -17.40
C LEU A 133 19.71 -25.73 -17.75
N ILE A 134 20.56 -26.51 -17.11
CA ILE A 134 20.59 -27.97 -17.21
C ILE A 134 20.49 -28.55 -15.81
N ARG A 135 19.81 -29.70 -15.67
CA ARG A 135 19.74 -30.44 -14.41
C ARG A 135 19.89 -31.94 -14.64
N SER A 136 20.59 -32.61 -13.73
CA SER A 136 20.60 -34.07 -13.64
C SER A 136 19.35 -34.55 -12.88
N VAL A 137 18.52 -35.36 -13.53
CA VAL A 137 17.36 -36.01 -12.93
C VAL A 137 17.52 -37.52 -13.15
N ASN A 138 17.61 -38.28 -12.06
CA ASN A 138 17.83 -39.73 -12.10
C ASN A 138 19.05 -40.14 -12.94
N GLY A 139 20.14 -39.38 -12.83
CA GLY A 139 21.41 -39.63 -13.55
C GLY A 139 21.42 -39.17 -15.02
N LYS A 140 20.31 -38.62 -15.54
CA LYS A 140 20.25 -38.08 -16.91
C LYS A 140 20.18 -36.55 -16.88
N TYR A 141 21.07 -35.91 -17.61
CA TYR A 141 21.05 -34.46 -17.79
C TYR A 141 20.00 -34.05 -18.81
N GLN A 142 19.23 -33.02 -18.49
CA GLN A 142 18.21 -32.44 -19.36
C GLN A 142 18.11 -30.93 -19.16
N ALA A 143 17.65 -30.22 -20.19
CA ALA A 143 17.36 -28.80 -20.09
C ALA A 143 16.16 -28.53 -19.17
N VAL A 144 16.26 -27.47 -18.37
CA VAL A 144 15.22 -27.02 -17.43
C VAL A 144 14.99 -25.52 -17.57
N LYS A 145 13.89 -25.01 -17.03
CA LYS A 145 13.56 -23.57 -17.10
C LYS A 145 12.96 -23.09 -15.78
N PHE A 146 13.26 -21.85 -15.42
CA PHE A 146 12.50 -21.14 -14.40
C PHE A 146 11.27 -20.53 -15.06
N SER A 147 10.17 -21.29 -15.08
CA SER A 147 8.90 -20.82 -15.63
C SER A 147 7.72 -21.50 -14.95
N ASN A 148 6.63 -20.75 -14.81
CA ASN A 148 5.34 -21.21 -14.33
C ASN A 148 4.34 -21.53 -15.44
N THR A 149 4.72 -21.26 -16.69
CA THR A 149 3.90 -21.57 -17.85
C THR A 149 4.04 -23.03 -18.23
N LYS A 150 2.95 -23.62 -18.73
CA LYS A 150 3.00 -24.95 -19.35
C LYS A 150 3.83 -24.86 -20.62
N GLN A 151 4.67 -25.86 -20.87
CA GLN A 151 5.66 -25.90 -21.95
C GLN A 151 5.10 -25.67 -23.38
N SER A 152 3.77 -25.78 -23.56
CA SER A 152 3.04 -25.67 -24.84
C SER A 152 2.17 -24.40 -24.99
N GLY A 153 2.20 -23.46 -24.05
CA GLY A 153 1.22 -22.37 -23.95
C GLY A 153 1.68 -21.02 -24.53
N GLN A 154 0.70 -20.24 -25.01
CA GLN A 154 0.83 -18.79 -25.22
C GLN A 154 1.32 -18.08 -23.94
N THR A 155 1.94 -16.91 -24.10
CA THR A 155 2.34 -16.05 -22.99
C THR A 155 1.14 -15.74 -22.09
N ASP A 156 1.13 -16.30 -20.88
CA ASP A 156 0.04 -16.10 -19.93
C ASP A 156 0.03 -14.66 -19.40
N PHE A 157 -1.15 -14.17 -19.01
CA PHE A 157 -1.39 -12.84 -18.47
C PHE A 157 -0.42 -12.49 -17.31
N ALA A 158 -0.08 -13.47 -16.47
CA ALA A 158 0.88 -13.29 -15.39
C ALA A 158 2.28 -12.88 -15.89
N THR A 159 2.73 -13.41 -17.03
CA THR A 159 4.04 -13.06 -17.63
C THR A 159 4.03 -11.64 -18.16
N LEU A 160 2.92 -11.23 -18.79
CA LEU A 160 2.73 -9.86 -19.27
C LEU A 160 2.70 -8.87 -18.10
N MET A 161 1.97 -9.19 -17.03
CA MET A 161 1.93 -8.39 -15.80
C MET A 161 3.31 -8.24 -15.16
N ALA A 162 4.11 -9.30 -15.11
CA ALA A 162 5.47 -9.24 -14.57
C ALA A 162 6.37 -8.28 -15.36
N GLN A 163 6.20 -8.21 -16.68
CA GLN A 163 6.98 -7.30 -17.54
C GLN A 163 6.56 -5.83 -17.39
N THR A 164 5.27 -5.56 -17.19
CA THR A 164 4.72 -4.20 -17.13
C THR A 164 4.70 -3.60 -15.73
N THR A 165 4.64 -4.43 -14.69
CA THR A 165 4.45 -4.00 -13.30
C THR A 165 5.48 -4.56 -12.32
N GLY A 166 6.31 -5.52 -12.74
CA GLY A 166 7.18 -6.28 -11.84
C GLY A 166 6.47 -7.34 -10.99
N VAL A 167 5.14 -7.32 -10.93
CA VAL A 167 4.31 -8.22 -10.12
C VAL A 167 4.13 -9.57 -10.81
N GLY A 168 4.34 -10.65 -10.08
CA GLY A 168 4.33 -12.01 -10.62
C GLY A 168 5.63 -12.38 -11.34
N GLY A 169 6.72 -11.67 -11.10
CA GLY A 169 8.04 -11.97 -11.65
C GLY A 169 8.84 -12.98 -10.82
N SER A 170 9.89 -13.55 -11.40
CA SER A 170 10.85 -14.43 -10.69
C SER A 170 12.10 -13.70 -10.20
N VAL A 171 12.22 -12.40 -10.44
CA VAL A 171 13.42 -11.62 -10.14
C VAL A 171 13.17 -10.74 -8.92
N TYR A 172 14.04 -10.83 -7.91
CA TYR A 172 14.02 -9.95 -6.74
C TYR A 172 15.23 -9.00 -6.72
N PRO A 173 15.10 -7.77 -6.17
CA PRO A 173 16.21 -6.84 -6.02
C PRO A 173 17.19 -7.28 -4.94
N ILE A 174 18.47 -6.95 -5.15
CA ILE A 174 19.49 -6.87 -4.10
C ILE A 174 19.62 -5.42 -3.62
N ASP A 175 19.91 -5.23 -2.34
CA ASP A 175 20.18 -3.90 -1.81
C ASP A 175 21.40 -3.30 -2.52
N ARG A 176 21.44 -1.99 -2.61
CA ARG A 176 22.61 -1.27 -3.14
C ARG A 176 23.90 -1.51 -2.34
N ASN A 177 23.79 -2.06 -1.13
CA ASN A 177 24.90 -2.47 -0.27
C ASN A 177 25.18 -3.99 -0.30
N GLY A 178 24.55 -4.75 -1.21
CA GLY A 178 24.71 -6.21 -1.33
C GLY A 178 23.86 -7.04 -0.36
N GLY A 179 22.96 -6.41 0.41
CA GLY A 179 22.07 -7.08 1.36
C GLY A 179 20.78 -7.63 0.72
N GLN A 180 20.07 -8.49 1.47
CA GLN A 180 18.78 -9.08 1.08
C GLN A 180 17.59 -8.39 1.75
N SER A 181 17.59 -7.05 1.88
CA SER A 181 16.55 -6.36 2.67
C SER A 181 15.16 -6.57 2.10
N PHE A 182 15.02 -6.68 0.77
CA PHE A 182 13.73 -6.95 0.14
C PHE A 182 13.15 -8.29 0.59
N LEU A 183 13.90 -9.40 0.45
CA LEU A 183 13.44 -10.72 0.87
C LEU A 183 13.19 -10.76 2.38
N LYS A 184 14.11 -10.21 3.20
CA LYS A 184 13.95 -10.20 4.66
C LYS A 184 12.77 -9.36 5.12
N SER A 185 12.42 -8.28 4.41
CA SER A 185 11.28 -7.43 4.75
C SER A 185 9.95 -8.06 4.35
N ASN A 186 9.90 -8.71 3.18
CA ASN A 186 8.64 -9.12 2.55
C ASN A 186 8.33 -10.62 2.66
N TYR A 187 9.35 -11.47 2.84
CA TYR A 187 9.22 -12.92 2.81
C TYR A 187 9.75 -13.57 4.08
N LYS A 188 9.00 -14.52 4.62
CA LYS A 188 9.39 -15.40 5.73
C LYS A 188 10.11 -16.62 5.18
N LEU A 189 11.28 -16.91 5.75
CA LEU A 189 11.98 -18.17 5.54
C LEU A 189 11.23 -19.30 6.26
N LEU A 190 10.80 -20.31 5.50
CA LEU A 190 10.13 -21.51 6.03
C LEU A 190 11.13 -22.64 6.30
N SER A 191 12.14 -22.79 5.45
CA SER A 191 13.24 -23.74 5.63
C SER A 191 14.46 -23.30 4.81
N GLY A 192 15.66 -23.73 5.20
CA GLY A 192 16.93 -23.40 4.56
C GLY A 192 17.51 -22.06 5.03
N ALA A 193 18.00 -21.24 4.10
CA ALA A 193 18.59 -19.93 4.36
C ALA A 193 18.14 -18.87 3.33
N TYR A 194 18.31 -17.59 3.68
CA TYR A 194 18.25 -16.53 2.68
C TYR A 194 19.50 -16.61 1.76
N PRO A 195 19.37 -16.21 0.48
CA PRO A 195 20.46 -16.31 -0.49
C PRO A 195 21.59 -15.34 -0.15
N ASP A 196 22.84 -15.78 -0.29
CA ASP A 196 24.04 -14.99 -0.01
C ASP A 196 24.83 -14.68 -1.29
N LYS A 197 24.82 -15.63 -2.24
CA LYS A 197 25.50 -15.51 -3.54
C LYS A 197 24.50 -15.30 -4.67
N PRO A 198 24.91 -14.69 -5.81
CA PRO A 198 24.06 -14.59 -7.00
C PRO A 198 23.54 -15.94 -7.52
N THR A 199 24.31 -17.01 -7.29
CA THR A 199 23.94 -18.39 -7.68
C THR A 199 22.97 -19.07 -6.70
N ASP A 200 22.71 -18.45 -5.55
CA ASP A 200 21.73 -18.95 -4.60
C ASP A 200 20.33 -18.52 -5.05
N VAL A 201 19.51 -19.50 -5.39
CA VAL A 201 18.11 -19.28 -5.76
C VAL A 201 17.20 -19.73 -4.64
N VAL A 202 15.99 -19.18 -4.59
CA VAL A 202 14.99 -19.51 -3.58
C VAL A 202 13.73 -20.03 -4.24
N MET A 203 13.00 -20.84 -3.51
CA MET A 203 11.69 -21.30 -3.94
C MET A 203 10.61 -20.52 -3.18
N VAL A 204 9.75 -19.83 -3.91
CA VAL A 204 8.63 -19.07 -3.35
C VAL A 204 7.37 -19.92 -3.41
N VAL A 205 6.68 -20.05 -2.29
CA VAL A 205 5.38 -20.73 -2.19
C VAL A 205 4.27 -19.72 -1.88
N ASN A 206 3.04 -20.08 -2.24
CA ASN A 206 1.84 -19.31 -1.94
C ASN A 206 1.55 -19.29 -0.42
N ARG A 207 0.58 -18.47 0.01
CA ARG A 207 0.17 -18.35 1.43
C ARG A 207 -0.22 -19.68 2.07
N ASP A 208 -0.82 -20.59 1.30
CA ASP A 208 -1.23 -21.94 1.68
C ASP A 208 -0.11 -22.99 1.55
N ASN A 209 1.12 -22.58 1.26
CA ASN A 209 2.27 -23.43 0.92
C ASN A 209 2.10 -24.23 -0.38
N SER A 210 1.16 -23.89 -1.25
CA SER A 210 1.10 -24.46 -2.60
C SER A 210 2.20 -23.84 -3.48
N ILE A 211 2.65 -24.62 -4.47
CA ILE A 211 3.57 -24.17 -5.51
C ILE A 211 2.98 -24.42 -6.89
N ASN A 212 3.23 -23.53 -7.85
CA ASN A 212 2.84 -23.76 -9.23
C ASN A 212 3.44 -25.09 -9.74
N ILE A 213 2.58 -26.01 -10.16
CA ILE A 213 2.99 -27.35 -10.61
C ILE A 213 3.94 -27.31 -11.82
N ASN A 214 3.79 -26.33 -12.70
CA ASN A 214 4.66 -26.17 -13.86
C ASN A 214 6.05 -25.69 -13.46
N ALA A 215 6.20 -24.95 -12.35
CA ALA A 215 7.53 -24.60 -11.83
C ALA A 215 8.34 -25.87 -11.52
N LEU A 216 7.71 -26.88 -10.92
CA LEU A 216 8.34 -28.17 -10.63
C LEU A 216 8.57 -28.99 -11.91
N ARG A 217 7.58 -29.06 -12.81
CA ARG A 217 7.70 -29.80 -14.09
C ARG A 217 8.80 -29.23 -14.97
N ASN A 218 8.91 -27.90 -15.06
CA ASN A 218 9.94 -27.21 -15.83
C ASN A 218 11.34 -27.34 -15.20
N LEU A 219 11.43 -27.72 -13.92
CA LEU A 219 12.67 -28.17 -13.27
C LEU A 219 12.95 -29.68 -13.50
N GLY A 220 12.14 -30.36 -14.30
CA GLY A 220 12.31 -31.79 -14.58
C GLY A 220 11.76 -32.71 -13.50
N ILE A 221 10.97 -32.20 -12.54
CA ILE A 221 10.33 -33.01 -11.51
C ILE A 221 8.99 -33.54 -12.06
N SER A 222 8.88 -34.86 -12.20
CA SER A 222 7.60 -35.48 -12.56
C SER A 222 6.64 -35.45 -11.37
N VAL A 223 5.53 -34.72 -11.53
CA VAL A 223 4.59 -34.42 -10.45
C VAL A 223 3.14 -34.40 -10.96
N LYS A 224 2.25 -35.01 -10.15
CA LYS A 224 0.80 -34.94 -10.29
C LYS A 224 0.25 -33.86 -9.37
N GLU A 225 -0.93 -33.34 -9.71
CA GLU A 225 -1.63 -32.34 -8.89
C GLU A 225 -1.85 -32.86 -7.46
N ASN A 226 -1.76 -31.95 -6.49
CA ASN A 226 -1.89 -32.22 -5.05
C ASN A 226 -0.83 -33.16 -4.43
N LYS A 227 0.22 -33.57 -5.17
CA LYS A 227 1.36 -34.28 -4.56
C LYS A 227 2.08 -33.37 -3.58
N LYS A 228 2.22 -33.84 -2.33
CA LYS A 228 2.96 -33.14 -1.27
C LYS A 228 4.46 -33.45 -1.34
N PHE A 229 5.27 -32.44 -1.05
CA PHE A 229 6.71 -32.54 -0.87
C PHE A 229 7.07 -32.02 0.51
N THR A 230 8.08 -32.63 1.16
CA THR A 230 8.70 -31.99 2.32
C THR A 230 9.67 -30.91 1.84
N PHE A 231 9.94 -29.90 2.67
CA PHE A 231 10.86 -28.83 2.30
C PHE A 231 12.28 -29.35 2.00
N ASP A 232 12.72 -30.38 2.73
CA ASP A 232 14.04 -30.99 2.55
C ASP A 232 14.19 -31.72 1.20
N GLN A 233 13.08 -32.14 0.57
CA GLN A 233 13.11 -32.74 -0.77
C GLN A 233 13.37 -31.71 -1.88
N LEU A 234 13.12 -30.42 -1.60
CA LEU A 234 13.21 -29.34 -2.58
C LEU A 234 14.48 -28.50 -2.36
N ILE A 235 14.87 -28.30 -1.11
CA ILE A 235 16.12 -27.62 -0.74
C ILE A 235 17.32 -28.44 -1.21
N GLY A 236 18.35 -27.73 -1.67
CA GLY A 236 19.56 -28.35 -2.20
C GLY A 236 19.44 -28.81 -3.65
N THR A 237 18.27 -28.64 -4.29
CA THR A 237 18.13 -28.86 -5.73
C THR A 237 19.14 -27.98 -6.48
N THR A 238 19.99 -28.62 -7.28
CA THR A 238 21.03 -27.94 -8.08
C THR A 238 20.66 -27.91 -9.56
N MET A 239 21.08 -26.84 -10.22
CA MET A 239 21.00 -26.65 -11.67
C MET A 239 22.32 -26.08 -12.16
N GLN A 240 22.70 -26.39 -13.39
CA GLN A 240 23.90 -25.87 -14.03
C GLN A 240 23.49 -24.76 -15.00
N LEU A 241 24.02 -23.57 -14.77
CA LEU A 241 23.91 -22.41 -15.64
C LEU A 241 25.09 -22.40 -16.59
N VAL A 242 24.81 -22.64 -17.87
CA VAL A 242 25.80 -22.83 -18.92
C VAL A 242 25.98 -21.54 -19.72
N SER A 243 27.23 -21.20 -20.05
CA SER A 243 27.52 -20.05 -20.90
C SER A 243 26.99 -20.27 -22.34
N ASN A 244 26.73 -19.21 -23.09
CA ASN A 244 26.28 -19.33 -24.47
C ASN A 244 27.27 -20.09 -25.36
N ASP A 245 28.57 -19.90 -25.16
CA ASP A 245 29.61 -20.55 -25.97
C ASP A 245 29.68 -22.05 -25.74
N ASP A 246 29.28 -22.52 -24.55
CA ASP A 246 29.20 -23.95 -24.22
C ASP A 246 27.82 -24.54 -24.58
N PHE A 247 26.77 -23.72 -24.53
CA PHE A 247 25.38 -24.16 -24.77
C PHE A 247 25.02 -24.24 -26.26
N TYR A 248 25.45 -23.25 -27.06
CA TYR A 248 25.16 -23.17 -28.48
C TYR A 248 26.33 -23.68 -29.33
N GLN A 249 26.01 -24.48 -30.34
CA GLN A 249 26.97 -24.97 -31.33
C GLN A 249 26.73 -24.27 -32.67
N SER A 250 27.81 -23.80 -33.28
CA SER A 250 27.77 -23.28 -34.65
C SER A 250 27.77 -24.44 -35.63
N LEU A 251 26.84 -24.41 -36.59
CA LEU A 251 26.75 -25.36 -37.69
C LEU A 251 27.59 -24.89 -38.88
N PRO A 252 27.99 -25.79 -39.79
CA PRO A 252 28.69 -25.42 -41.03
C PRO A 252 27.91 -24.42 -41.90
N THR A 253 26.59 -24.37 -41.76
CA THR A 253 25.69 -23.42 -42.44
C THR A 253 25.73 -22.00 -41.83
N GLY A 254 26.49 -21.78 -40.75
CA GLY A 254 26.60 -20.51 -40.03
C GLY A 254 25.51 -20.28 -38.97
N ASN A 255 24.50 -21.15 -38.90
CA ASN A 255 23.45 -21.08 -37.89
C ASN A 255 23.93 -21.63 -36.53
N PHE A 256 23.29 -21.21 -35.45
CA PHE A 256 23.55 -21.68 -34.09
C PHE A 256 22.36 -22.49 -33.56
N LEU A 257 22.63 -23.66 -32.98
CA LEU A 257 21.61 -24.47 -32.30
C LEU A 257 22.06 -24.86 -30.89
N PRO A 258 21.14 -25.03 -29.93
CA PRO A 258 21.47 -25.68 -28.66
C PRO A 258 22.11 -27.04 -28.91
N GLY A 259 23.23 -27.33 -28.25
CA GLY A 259 23.83 -28.66 -28.30
C GLY A 259 22.99 -29.70 -27.54
N ASN A 260 23.29 -30.98 -27.77
CA ASN A 260 22.56 -32.11 -27.19
C ASN A 260 23.33 -32.85 -26.07
N ASP A 261 24.64 -32.63 -25.95
CA ASP A 261 25.48 -33.23 -24.91
C ASP A 261 25.45 -32.39 -23.61
N TYR A 262 24.34 -32.52 -22.90
CA TYR A 262 24.12 -31.80 -21.64
C TYR A 262 25.10 -32.20 -20.53
N GLN A 263 25.65 -33.42 -20.58
CA GLN A 263 26.64 -33.88 -19.61
C GLN A 263 27.95 -33.12 -19.79
N LYS A 264 28.46 -33.01 -21.02
CA LYS A 264 29.65 -32.19 -21.31
C LYS A 264 29.45 -30.73 -20.93
N MET A 265 28.30 -30.14 -21.26
CA MET A 265 27.97 -28.76 -20.90
C MET A 265 27.97 -28.52 -19.38
N SER A 266 27.46 -29.49 -18.62
CA SER A 266 27.41 -29.40 -17.15
C SER A 266 28.81 -29.37 -16.49
N GLN A 267 29.85 -29.82 -17.21
CA GLN A 267 31.23 -29.91 -16.73
C GLN A 267 32.14 -28.84 -17.34
N ALA A 268 31.60 -27.95 -18.19
CA ALA A 268 32.39 -26.89 -18.81
C ALA A 268 32.92 -25.89 -17.75
N ASN A 269 34.11 -25.35 -18.00
CA ASN A 269 34.82 -24.50 -17.01
C ASN A 269 34.05 -23.24 -16.60
N LYS A 270 33.21 -22.68 -17.49
CA LYS A 270 32.41 -21.47 -17.22
C LYS A 270 31.04 -21.78 -16.61
N THR A 271 30.69 -23.05 -16.46
CA THR A 271 29.39 -23.47 -15.94
C THR A 271 29.30 -23.17 -14.44
N LYS A 272 28.24 -22.46 -14.05
CA LYS A 272 27.97 -22.07 -12.66
C LYS A 272 26.87 -22.97 -12.07
N THR A 273 27.07 -23.47 -10.86
CA THR A 273 26.03 -24.24 -10.16
C THR A 273 25.08 -23.30 -9.41
N LEU A 274 23.82 -23.28 -9.81
CA LEU A 274 22.72 -22.68 -9.06
C LEU A 274 22.18 -23.67 -8.03
N LYS A 275 21.84 -23.20 -6.83
CA LYS A 275 21.31 -24.05 -5.75
C LYS A 275 20.08 -23.43 -5.10
N VAL A 276 19.04 -24.23 -4.92
CA VAL A 276 17.88 -23.86 -4.09
C VAL A 276 18.31 -23.86 -2.62
N VAL A 277 18.51 -22.69 -2.03
CA VAL A 277 19.02 -22.58 -0.64
C VAL A 277 17.94 -22.39 0.41
N GLY A 278 16.74 -21.96 0.00
CA GLY A 278 15.66 -21.69 0.94
C GLY A 278 14.28 -21.68 0.29
N ILE A 279 13.29 -21.93 1.14
CA ILE A 279 11.86 -21.86 0.79
C ILE A 279 11.24 -20.68 1.50
N LEU A 280 10.64 -19.78 0.73
CA LEU A 280 10.11 -18.50 1.18
C LEU A 280 8.61 -18.41 0.98
N ARG A 281 7.93 -17.71 1.89
CA ARG A 281 6.52 -17.36 1.79
C ARG A 281 6.30 -15.91 2.13
N VAL A 282 5.38 -15.23 1.46
CA VAL A 282 5.04 -13.83 1.77
C VAL A 282 4.67 -13.65 3.25
N LYS A 283 5.12 -12.55 3.86
CA LYS A 283 4.81 -12.19 5.27
C LYS A 283 3.44 -11.56 5.42
N SER A 284 3.00 -10.80 4.41
CA SER A 284 1.69 -10.13 4.44
C SER A 284 0.57 -11.16 4.50
N LYS A 285 -0.45 -10.85 5.29
CA LYS A 285 -1.70 -11.62 5.33
C LYS A 285 -2.63 -11.27 4.17
N ASN A 286 -2.46 -10.08 3.60
CA ASN A 286 -3.41 -9.44 2.69
C ASN A 286 -2.95 -9.45 1.22
N SER A 287 -1.74 -9.93 0.94
CA SER A 287 -1.15 -9.98 -0.39
C SER A 287 -0.40 -11.30 -0.60
N ASP A 288 -0.43 -11.82 -1.82
CA ASP A 288 0.39 -12.98 -2.24
C ASP A 288 1.85 -12.60 -2.56
N GLY A 289 2.21 -11.31 -2.44
CA GLY A 289 3.52 -10.78 -2.75
C GLY A 289 3.73 -10.55 -4.24
N ILE A 290 4.90 -10.02 -4.61
CA ILE A 290 5.21 -9.73 -6.02
C ILE A 290 5.99 -10.82 -6.73
N LEU A 291 6.64 -11.72 -6.00
CA LEU A 291 7.33 -12.85 -6.60
C LEU A 291 6.36 -13.97 -6.95
N ALA A 292 6.51 -14.52 -8.14
CA ALA A 292 5.74 -15.66 -8.60
C ALA A 292 6.04 -16.90 -7.74
N SER A 293 5.01 -17.70 -7.48
CA SER A 293 5.17 -19.04 -6.89
C SER A 293 6.02 -19.92 -7.80
N GLY A 294 7.17 -20.43 -7.33
CA GLY A 294 8.15 -21.10 -8.17
C GLY A 294 9.59 -20.78 -7.76
N ILE A 295 10.51 -20.78 -8.72
CA ILE A 295 11.89 -20.33 -8.47
C ILE A 295 11.98 -18.82 -8.62
N ALA A 296 12.62 -18.18 -7.65
CA ALA A 296 13.01 -16.78 -7.70
C ALA A 296 14.53 -16.63 -7.51
N TYR A 297 15.11 -15.62 -8.16
CA TYR A 297 16.54 -15.35 -8.21
C TYR A 297 16.82 -13.85 -8.23
N SER A 298 18.04 -13.45 -7.92
CA SER A 298 18.41 -12.03 -7.84
C SER A 298 18.52 -11.40 -9.22
N ASP A 299 18.24 -10.10 -9.29
CA ASP A 299 18.55 -9.28 -10.46
C ASP A 299 20.05 -9.30 -10.79
N GLN A 300 20.90 -9.37 -9.75
CA GLN A 300 22.35 -9.56 -9.89
C GLN A 300 22.73 -10.81 -10.69
N LEU A 301 22.01 -11.93 -10.55
CA LEU A 301 22.25 -13.12 -11.36
C LEU A 301 22.04 -12.84 -12.85
N THR A 302 20.93 -12.18 -13.22
CA THR A 302 20.66 -11.87 -14.64
C THR A 302 21.64 -10.87 -15.22
N LYS A 303 22.08 -9.90 -14.43
CA LYS A 303 23.15 -8.99 -14.81
C LYS A 303 24.44 -9.74 -15.12
N GLN A 304 24.85 -10.66 -14.24
CA GLN A 304 26.04 -11.50 -14.47
C GLN A 304 25.90 -12.38 -15.70
N VAL A 305 24.74 -13.01 -15.92
CA VAL A 305 24.50 -13.83 -17.10
C VAL A 305 24.60 -13.01 -18.39
N MET A 306 24.06 -11.79 -18.39
CA MET A 306 24.17 -10.87 -19.53
C MET A 306 25.64 -10.50 -19.77
N GLU A 307 26.38 -10.12 -18.72
CA GLU A 307 27.80 -9.76 -18.82
C GLU A 307 28.66 -10.92 -19.34
N ASP A 308 28.46 -12.13 -18.81
CA ASP A 308 29.18 -13.35 -19.22
C ASP A 308 28.95 -13.69 -20.71
N ASN A 309 27.75 -13.41 -21.22
CA ASN A 309 27.31 -13.81 -22.55
C ASN A 309 27.45 -12.71 -23.62
N ARG A 310 27.65 -11.44 -23.23
CA ARG A 310 27.66 -10.27 -24.12
C ARG A 310 28.62 -10.39 -25.31
N ASP A 311 29.72 -11.13 -25.12
CA ASP A 311 30.77 -11.33 -26.12
C ASP A 311 30.85 -12.77 -26.66
N SER A 312 29.83 -13.59 -26.38
CA SER A 312 29.70 -14.95 -26.92
C SER A 312 29.63 -14.95 -28.45
N ALA A 313 30.00 -16.09 -29.05
CA ALA A 313 30.03 -16.26 -30.50
C ALA A 313 28.65 -16.02 -31.13
N ILE A 314 27.59 -16.55 -30.53
CA ILE A 314 26.21 -16.37 -31.01
C ILE A 314 25.76 -14.90 -30.94
N VAL A 315 26.17 -14.17 -29.89
CA VAL A 315 25.84 -12.74 -29.75
C VAL A 315 26.57 -11.91 -30.81
N LYS A 316 27.87 -12.17 -31.02
CA LYS A 316 28.65 -11.50 -32.07
C LYS A 316 28.05 -11.76 -33.45
N ALA A 317 27.68 -13.02 -33.74
CA ALA A 317 27.01 -13.39 -34.97
C ALA A 317 25.67 -12.66 -35.16
N GLN A 318 24.83 -12.61 -34.12
CA GLN A 318 23.52 -11.96 -34.20
C GLN A 318 23.61 -10.43 -34.34
N LYS A 319 24.62 -9.78 -33.74
CA LYS A 319 24.87 -8.33 -33.92
C LYS A 319 25.15 -8.01 -35.39
N ASN A 320 25.94 -8.87 -36.04
CA ASN A 320 26.38 -8.72 -37.43
C ASN A 320 25.36 -9.23 -38.47
N SER A 321 24.24 -9.81 -38.04
CA SER A 321 23.20 -10.35 -38.93
C SER A 321 21.87 -9.60 -38.77
N ASN A 322 21.14 -9.46 -39.88
CA ASN A 322 19.73 -9.03 -39.89
C ASN A 322 18.76 -10.21 -39.91
N ARG A 323 19.29 -11.44 -39.92
CA ARG A 323 18.54 -12.68 -39.80
C ARG A 323 18.74 -13.25 -38.40
N ASN A 324 17.76 -13.98 -37.91
CA ASN A 324 17.86 -14.76 -36.69
C ASN A 324 18.92 -15.85 -36.91
N VAL A 325 19.99 -15.82 -36.13
CA VAL A 325 21.12 -16.77 -36.31
C VAL A 325 20.78 -18.21 -35.91
N MET A 326 19.60 -18.47 -35.32
CA MET A 326 19.11 -19.81 -35.02
C MET A 326 18.16 -20.35 -36.09
N THR A 327 17.24 -19.51 -36.60
CA THR A 327 16.17 -19.94 -37.53
C THR A 327 16.42 -19.53 -38.97
N ASN A 328 17.40 -18.67 -39.22
CA ASN A 328 17.69 -18.02 -40.49
C ASN A 328 16.51 -17.20 -41.07
N GLN A 329 15.52 -16.81 -40.26
CA GLN A 329 14.44 -15.92 -40.68
C GLN A 329 14.88 -14.45 -40.58
N GLU A 330 14.38 -13.57 -41.46
CA GLU A 330 14.63 -12.14 -41.34
C GLU A 330 14.03 -11.58 -40.05
N LEU A 331 14.77 -10.68 -39.40
CA LEU A 331 14.31 -9.96 -38.21
C LEU A 331 13.91 -8.55 -38.60
N SER A 332 12.73 -8.12 -38.13
CA SER A 332 12.35 -6.70 -38.18
C SER A 332 13.25 -5.84 -37.29
N ALA A 333 13.15 -4.52 -37.43
CA ALA A 333 13.88 -3.56 -36.61
C ALA A 333 13.54 -3.72 -35.11
N GLU A 334 12.33 -4.16 -34.80
CA GLU A 334 11.83 -4.38 -33.44
C GLU A 334 12.23 -5.77 -32.89
N ALA A 335 12.29 -6.79 -33.77
CA ALA A 335 12.60 -8.16 -33.37
C ALA A 335 14.11 -8.36 -33.08
N LYS A 336 15.00 -7.64 -33.76
CA LYS A 336 16.46 -7.78 -33.57
C LYS A 336 16.93 -7.42 -32.16
N PRO A 337 16.53 -6.28 -31.55
CA PRO A 337 16.88 -5.96 -30.16
C PRO A 337 16.35 -6.98 -29.15
N GLN A 338 15.15 -7.53 -29.37
CA GLN A 338 14.56 -8.56 -28.51
C GLN A 338 15.34 -9.88 -28.59
N MET A 339 15.68 -10.31 -29.81
CA MET A 339 16.52 -11.48 -30.04
C MET A 339 17.88 -11.31 -29.34
N LEU A 340 18.54 -10.16 -29.55
CA LEU A 340 19.81 -9.85 -28.88
C LEU A 340 19.66 -9.86 -27.35
N ALA A 341 18.58 -9.31 -26.80
CA ALA A 341 18.33 -9.35 -25.36
C ALA A 341 18.17 -10.77 -24.83
N MET A 342 17.45 -11.64 -25.56
CA MET A 342 17.21 -13.03 -25.18
C MET A 342 18.51 -13.83 -25.06
N ILE A 343 19.48 -13.61 -25.95
CA ILE A 343 20.79 -14.27 -25.91
C ILE A 343 21.84 -13.50 -25.10
N GLY A 344 21.47 -12.46 -24.35
CA GLY A 344 22.39 -11.71 -23.47
C GLY A 344 23.28 -10.68 -24.20
N GLY A 345 22.98 -10.34 -25.45
CA GLY A 345 23.73 -9.36 -26.24
C GLY A 345 23.30 -7.91 -26.07
N ASN A 346 22.24 -7.63 -25.31
CA ASN A 346 21.71 -6.30 -25.05
C ASN A 346 21.86 -5.93 -23.57
N ALA A 347 22.52 -4.79 -23.30
CA ALA A 347 22.73 -4.26 -21.95
C ALA A 347 21.61 -3.31 -21.50
N VAL A 348 20.57 -3.12 -22.31
CA VAL A 348 19.39 -2.33 -21.94
C VAL A 348 18.43 -3.23 -21.13
N PRO A 349 18.05 -2.84 -19.90
CA PRO A 349 17.07 -3.61 -19.13
C PRO A 349 15.68 -3.53 -19.74
N THR A 350 14.89 -4.59 -19.60
CA THR A 350 13.48 -4.62 -20.02
C THR A 350 12.58 -3.93 -19.01
N SER A 351 12.97 -3.89 -17.73
CA SER A 351 12.29 -3.09 -16.72
C SER A 351 13.24 -2.62 -15.62
N ILE A 352 12.94 -1.46 -15.06
CA ILE A 352 13.57 -0.92 -13.87
C ILE A 352 12.50 -0.80 -12.78
N GLN A 353 12.73 -1.43 -11.63
CA GLN A 353 11.81 -1.45 -10.51
C GLN A 353 12.46 -0.74 -9.33
N ILE A 354 11.87 0.38 -8.91
CA ILE A 354 12.36 1.19 -7.79
C ILE A 354 11.41 0.97 -6.61
N TYR A 355 11.93 0.46 -5.50
CA TYR A 355 11.12 0.15 -4.31
C TYR A 355 11.25 1.27 -3.27
N PRO A 356 10.25 2.16 -3.13
CA PRO A 356 10.32 3.28 -2.21
C PRO A 356 10.26 2.82 -0.75
N SER A 357 10.89 3.57 0.16
CA SER A 357 10.86 3.26 1.59
C SER A 357 9.60 3.75 2.30
N SER A 358 8.95 4.80 1.78
CA SER A 358 7.69 5.37 2.26
C SER A 358 6.93 6.09 1.12
N PHE A 359 5.67 6.52 1.37
CA PHE A 359 4.87 7.25 0.36
C PHE A 359 5.49 8.60 0.05
N LYS A 360 6.01 9.27 1.07
CA LYS A 360 6.74 10.53 0.91
C LYS A 360 8.01 10.33 0.06
N ASP A 361 8.76 9.26 0.30
CA ASP A 361 9.96 8.96 -0.48
C ASP A 361 9.61 8.64 -1.94
N LYS A 362 8.50 7.92 -2.14
CA LYS A 362 7.95 7.65 -3.47
C LYS A 362 7.67 8.97 -4.20
N ASP A 363 6.94 9.91 -3.60
CA ASP A 363 6.62 11.19 -4.26
C ASP A 363 7.89 11.99 -4.61
N GLN A 364 8.93 11.90 -3.78
CA GLN A 364 10.25 12.47 -4.08
C GLN A 364 10.95 11.74 -5.24
N ILE A 365 10.84 10.41 -5.34
CA ILE A 365 11.32 9.62 -6.46
C ILE A 365 10.58 10.01 -7.75
N LEU A 366 9.24 10.08 -7.73
CA LEU A 366 8.44 10.48 -8.89
C LEU A 366 8.83 11.87 -9.37
N SER A 367 8.93 12.83 -8.43
CA SER A 367 9.41 14.19 -8.72
C SER A 367 10.82 14.20 -9.32
N TYR A 368 11.69 13.29 -8.89
CA TYR A 368 13.02 13.12 -9.46
C TYR A 368 12.97 12.55 -10.89
N LEU A 369 12.15 11.53 -11.15
CA LEU A 369 11.97 10.98 -12.50
C LEU A 369 11.37 12.03 -13.46
N ASP A 370 10.39 12.81 -13.00
CA ASP A 370 9.75 13.86 -13.80
C ASP A 370 10.71 14.98 -14.19
N LYS A 371 11.71 15.29 -13.36
CA LYS A 371 12.77 16.25 -13.71
C LYS A 371 13.54 15.83 -14.96
N TYR A 372 13.76 14.53 -15.18
CA TYR A 372 14.42 14.02 -16.40
C TYR A 372 13.58 14.24 -17.66
N ASN A 373 12.26 14.36 -17.50
CA ASN A 373 11.31 14.53 -18.60
C ASN A 373 11.06 16.00 -18.96
N LYS A 374 11.56 16.97 -18.17
CA LYS A 374 11.39 18.40 -18.46
C LYS A 374 12.03 18.77 -19.80
N GLY A 375 11.28 19.47 -20.65
CA GLY A 375 11.73 19.90 -21.98
C GLY A 375 11.71 18.83 -23.07
N LYS A 376 11.27 17.59 -22.78
CA LYS A 376 11.20 16.50 -23.77
C LYS A 376 9.83 16.42 -24.44
N SER A 377 9.82 16.11 -25.74
CA SER A 377 8.59 15.77 -26.47
C SER A 377 7.96 14.49 -25.92
N LYS A 378 6.63 14.30 -26.12
CA LYS A 378 5.87 13.17 -25.58
C LYS A 378 6.54 11.81 -25.88
N VAL A 379 7.01 11.62 -27.11
CA VAL A 379 7.68 10.41 -27.59
C VAL A 379 9.05 10.15 -26.92
N ASN A 380 9.73 11.19 -26.42
CA ASN A 380 11.05 11.06 -25.79
C ASN A 380 10.99 11.11 -24.26
N LYS A 381 9.80 11.25 -23.66
CA LYS A 381 9.64 11.14 -22.21
C LYS A 381 9.81 9.69 -21.78
N VAL A 382 10.33 9.49 -20.58
CA VAL A 382 10.32 8.18 -19.94
C VAL A 382 9.07 8.08 -19.06
N VAL A 383 8.18 7.15 -19.39
CA VAL A 383 6.93 6.87 -18.67
C VAL A 383 7.17 5.78 -17.63
N TYR A 384 6.55 5.91 -16.46
CA TYR A 384 6.59 4.94 -15.39
C TYR A 384 5.18 4.59 -14.89
N THR A 385 5.05 3.43 -14.27
CA THR A 385 3.83 2.94 -13.64
C THR A 385 3.98 2.98 -12.12
N ASP A 386 3.04 3.63 -11.44
CA ASP A 386 2.94 3.67 -9.96
C ASP A 386 1.64 3.01 -9.48
N LEU A 387 1.69 1.69 -9.26
CA LEU A 387 0.52 0.96 -8.74
C LEU A 387 0.22 1.31 -7.28
N ALA A 388 1.25 1.54 -6.46
CA ALA A 388 1.08 1.86 -5.05
C ALA A 388 0.38 3.22 -4.87
N GLY A 389 0.71 4.21 -5.71
CA GLY A 389 0.03 5.50 -5.75
C GLY A 389 -1.43 5.42 -6.14
N ASN A 390 -1.77 4.63 -7.16
CA ASN A 390 -3.17 4.46 -7.56
C ASN A 390 -4.00 3.86 -6.41
N VAL A 391 -3.48 2.84 -5.73
CA VAL A 391 -4.18 2.23 -4.58
C VAL A 391 -4.26 3.22 -3.41
N SER A 392 -3.20 3.94 -3.09
CA SER A 392 -3.16 4.91 -1.99
C SER A 392 -4.08 6.10 -2.22
N ASN A 393 -4.10 6.68 -3.42
CA ASN A 393 -4.96 7.82 -3.75
C ASN A 393 -6.44 7.45 -3.67
N LEU A 394 -6.80 6.25 -4.16
CA LEU A 394 -8.18 5.76 -4.09
C LEU A 394 -8.62 5.45 -2.65
N THR A 395 -7.75 4.82 -1.85
CA THR A 395 -8.09 4.43 -0.47
C THR A 395 -8.07 5.61 0.50
N GLY A 396 -7.08 6.49 0.40
CA GLY A 396 -6.96 7.68 1.24
C GLY A 396 -8.09 8.68 0.97
N GLY A 397 -8.33 9.04 -0.29
CA GLY A 397 -9.37 10.00 -0.64
C GLY A 397 -10.79 9.54 -0.27
N LEU A 398 -11.09 8.24 -0.41
CA LEU A 398 -12.37 7.69 0.01
C LEU A 398 -12.56 7.74 1.54
N MET A 399 -11.52 7.44 2.31
CA MET A 399 -11.62 7.50 3.77
C MET A 399 -11.62 8.91 4.34
N ASP A 400 -10.90 9.84 3.74
CA ASP A 400 -11.00 11.25 4.11
C ASP A 400 -12.44 11.73 3.91
N ALA A 401 -13.06 11.40 2.78
CA ALA A 401 -14.46 11.72 2.51
C ALA A 401 -15.41 11.11 3.55
N ILE A 402 -15.26 9.82 3.87
CA ILE A 402 -16.08 9.15 4.90
C ILE A 402 -15.87 9.80 6.27
N THR A 403 -14.62 10.09 6.63
CA THR A 403 -14.28 10.74 7.91
C THR A 403 -14.92 12.13 8.01
N TYR A 404 -14.85 12.95 6.96
CA TYR A 404 -15.49 14.26 6.95
C TYR A 404 -17.02 14.17 7.10
N VAL A 405 -17.67 13.23 6.43
CA VAL A 405 -19.12 13.01 6.57
C VAL A 405 -19.49 12.60 7.99
N LEU A 406 -18.75 11.65 8.58
CA LEU A 406 -19.01 11.20 9.95
C LEU A 406 -18.76 12.31 10.98
N VAL A 407 -17.69 13.09 10.82
CA VAL A 407 -17.40 14.26 11.67
C VAL A 407 -18.50 15.32 11.51
N ALA A 408 -19.03 15.55 10.31
CA ALA A 408 -20.13 16.48 10.09
C ALA A 408 -21.41 16.04 10.82
N PHE A 409 -21.81 14.76 10.72
CA PHE A 409 -22.97 14.22 11.46
C PHE A 409 -22.78 14.32 12.97
N ALA A 410 -21.60 14.00 13.45
CA ALA A 410 -21.30 14.05 14.86
C ALA A 410 -21.25 15.52 15.37
N GLY A 411 -20.84 16.47 14.51
CA GLY A 411 -20.97 17.91 14.76
C GLY A 411 -22.42 18.38 14.90
N ILE A 412 -23.35 17.85 14.09
CA ILE A 412 -24.79 18.12 14.26
C ILE A 412 -25.26 17.62 15.64
N SER A 413 -24.81 16.44 16.08
CA SER A 413 -25.13 15.90 17.42
C SER A 413 -24.59 16.75 18.58
N LEU A 414 -23.47 17.46 18.39
CA LEU A 414 -22.99 18.45 19.36
C LEU A 414 -23.91 19.66 19.46
N ILE A 415 -24.36 20.18 18.32
CA ILE A 415 -25.24 21.35 18.29
C ILE A 415 -26.58 20.99 18.95
N THR A 416 -27.14 19.81 18.67
CA THR A 416 -28.37 19.35 19.34
C THR A 416 -28.16 19.18 20.85
N SER A 417 -27.00 18.69 21.28
CA SER A 417 -26.65 18.60 22.71
C SER A 417 -26.53 19.99 23.36
N MET A 418 -25.95 20.97 22.67
CA MET A 418 -25.85 22.35 23.14
C MET A 418 -27.23 22.99 23.32
N ILE A 419 -28.15 22.78 22.37
CA ILE A 419 -29.55 23.26 22.48
C ILE A 419 -30.25 22.60 23.67
N MET A 420 -30.06 21.30 23.87
CA MET A 420 -30.63 20.57 25.01
C MET A 420 -30.14 21.15 26.35
N ILE A 421 -28.84 21.45 26.46
CA ILE A 421 -28.26 22.09 27.64
C ILE A 421 -28.85 23.49 27.85
N ALA A 422 -29.04 24.27 26.79
CA ALA A 422 -29.64 25.60 26.88
C ALA A 422 -31.08 25.52 27.44
N ILE A 423 -31.88 24.56 26.96
CA ILE A 423 -33.24 24.32 27.44
C ILE A 423 -33.24 23.90 28.92
N ILE A 424 -32.38 22.95 29.30
CA ILE A 424 -32.29 22.47 30.70
C ILE A 424 -31.80 23.59 31.64
N THR A 425 -30.84 24.39 31.20
CA THR A 425 -30.34 25.52 31.99
C THR A 425 -31.43 26.58 32.14
N TYR A 426 -32.20 26.83 31.08
CA TYR A 426 -33.34 27.74 31.10
C TYR A 426 -34.42 27.29 32.09
N THR A 427 -34.83 26.01 32.06
CA THR A 427 -35.82 25.49 33.01
C THR A 427 -35.29 25.49 34.44
N SER A 428 -34.03 25.12 34.68
CA SER A 428 -33.38 25.17 36.00
C SER A 428 -33.34 26.59 36.57
N VAL A 429 -33.12 27.60 35.72
CA VAL A 429 -33.21 29.01 36.10
C VAL A 429 -34.63 29.40 36.48
N LEU A 430 -35.65 28.95 35.74
CA LEU A 430 -37.04 29.28 36.02
C LEU A 430 -37.50 28.70 37.36
N GLU A 431 -37.19 27.43 37.62
CA GLU A 431 -37.47 26.76 38.89
C GLU A 431 -36.82 27.45 40.10
N ARG A 432 -35.68 28.13 39.87
CA ARG A 432 -34.91 28.84 40.91
C ARG A 432 -35.14 30.35 40.92
N THR A 433 -36.20 30.84 40.29
CA THR A 433 -36.46 32.29 40.19
C THR A 433 -36.55 32.95 41.59
N LYS A 434 -37.20 32.29 42.56
CA LYS A 434 -37.27 32.76 43.97
C LYS A 434 -35.89 32.84 44.64
N GLU A 435 -35.05 31.81 44.48
CA GLU A 435 -33.68 31.78 45.02
C GLU A 435 -32.84 32.95 44.46
N ILE A 436 -32.98 33.24 43.17
CA ILE A 436 -32.30 34.38 42.50
C ILE A 436 -32.81 35.72 43.03
N GLY A 437 -34.12 35.84 43.29
CA GLY A 437 -34.74 37.04 43.88
C GLY A 437 -34.20 37.36 45.27
N VAL A 438 -34.08 36.34 46.13
CA VAL A 438 -33.48 36.47 47.48
C VAL A 438 -32.02 36.90 47.39
N LEU A 439 -31.22 36.28 46.51
CA LEU A 439 -29.82 36.66 46.32
C LEU A 439 -29.65 38.11 45.86
N LYS A 440 -30.54 38.61 44.99
CA LYS A 440 -30.55 40.01 44.56
C LYS A 440 -30.97 40.97 45.67
N ALA A 441 -31.97 40.61 46.47
CA ALA A 441 -32.40 41.40 47.62
C ALA A 441 -31.29 41.53 48.68
N LEU A 442 -30.42 40.52 48.79
CA LEU A 442 -29.22 40.53 49.63
C LEU A 442 -28.00 41.23 48.97
N GLY A 443 -28.17 41.86 47.81
CA GLY A 443 -27.14 42.69 47.16
C GLY A 443 -26.29 42.00 46.08
N ALA A 444 -26.63 40.79 45.63
CA ALA A 444 -25.89 40.13 44.55
C ALA A 444 -26.02 40.88 43.21
N ARG A 445 -24.89 41.15 42.54
CA ARG A 445 -24.89 41.83 41.23
C ARG A 445 -25.33 40.87 40.12
N LYS A 446 -25.82 41.42 39.00
CA LYS A 446 -26.20 40.63 37.80
C LYS A 446 -25.07 39.66 37.36
N GLY A 447 -23.82 40.14 37.36
CA GLY A 447 -22.65 39.31 37.01
C GLY A 447 -22.31 38.22 38.02
N ASP A 448 -22.65 38.39 39.30
CA ASP A 448 -22.42 37.35 40.31
C ASP A 448 -23.38 36.17 40.09
N ILE A 449 -24.62 36.47 39.71
CA ILE A 449 -25.64 35.45 39.41
C ILE A 449 -25.29 34.69 38.14
N THR A 450 -24.88 35.40 37.07
CA THR A 450 -24.43 34.75 35.83
C THR A 450 -23.22 33.85 36.09
N ARG A 451 -22.24 34.26 36.91
CA ARG A 451 -21.08 33.42 37.27
C ARG A 451 -21.44 32.14 38.01
N VAL A 452 -22.48 32.14 38.85
CA VAL A 452 -22.94 30.93 39.55
C VAL A 452 -23.49 29.91 38.55
N PHE A 453 -24.31 30.34 37.60
CA PHE A 453 -24.85 29.47 36.56
C PHE A 453 -23.78 29.04 35.55
N ASP A 454 -22.88 29.93 35.14
CA ASP A 454 -21.74 29.58 34.28
C ASP A 454 -20.80 28.57 34.95
N ALA A 455 -20.64 28.64 36.28
CA ALA A 455 -19.89 27.65 37.04
C ALA A 455 -20.64 26.29 37.11
N GLU A 456 -21.98 26.30 37.21
CA GLU A 456 -22.82 25.09 37.13
C GLU A 456 -22.68 24.40 35.77
N THR A 457 -22.75 25.18 34.69
CA THR A 457 -22.61 24.65 33.32
C THR A 457 -21.19 24.19 33.02
N THR A 458 -20.16 24.82 33.61
CA THR A 458 -18.77 24.35 33.52
C THR A 458 -18.60 22.97 34.18
N ILE A 459 -19.11 22.78 35.41
CA ILE A 459 -19.02 21.49 36.12
C ILE A 459 -19.80 20.41 35.35
N LEU A 460 -21.00 20.75 34.87
CA LEU A 460 -21.81 19.86 34.04
C LEU A 460 -21.06 19.47 32.77
N GLY A 461 -20.48 20.43 32.03
CA GLY A 461 -19.81 20.17 30.76
C GLY A 461 -18.54 19.33 30.89
N PHE A 462 -17.77 19.56 31.95
CA PHE A 462 -16.61 18.74 32.28
C PHE A 462 -17.03 17.31 32.66
N GLY A 463 -18.06 17.16 33.51
CA GLY A 463 -18.63 15.87 33.89
C GLY A 463 -19.21 15.10 32.71
N SER A 464 -19.99 15.76 31.86
CA SER A 464 -20.53 15.21 30.60
C SER A 464 -19.41 14.78 29.65
N GLY A 465 -18.33 15.57 29.55
CA GLY A 465 -17.19 15.27 28.71
C GLY A 465 -16.46 14.01 29.16
N ILE A 466 -16.17 13.90 30.46
CA ILE A 466 -15.55 12.70 31.04
C ILE A 466 -16.45 11.49 30.84
N LEU A 467 -17.74 11.62 31.17
CA LEU A 467 -18.70 10.53 31.08
C LEU A 467 -18.87 10.08 29.62
N GLY A 468 -18.93 11.02 28.67
CA GLY A 468 -19.06 10.70 27.26
C GLY A 468 -17.82 10.00 26.69
N VAL A 469 -16.62 10.48 27.03
CA VAL A 469 -15.35 9.85 26.64
C VAL A 469 -15.23 8.45 27.25
N LEU A 470 -15.61 8.28 28.52
CA LEU A 470 -15.57 6.99 29.20
C LEU A 470 -16.54 5.99 28.57
N ILE A 471 -17.78 6.41 28.29
CA ILE A 471 -18.77 5.56 27.63
C ILE A 471 -18.30 5.21 26.22
N ALA A 472 -17.79 6.18 25.45
CA ALA A 472 -17.26 5.91 24.12
C ALA A 472 -16.09 4.93 24.15
N TRP A 473 -15.18 5.07 25.12
CA TRP A 473 -14.10 4.11 25.33
C TRP A 473 -14.65 2.71 25.64
N LEU A 474 -15.65 2.59 26.51
CA LEU A 474 -16.31 1.31 26.78
C LEU A 474 -17.01 0.73 25.55
N LEU A 475 -17.61 1.57 24.70
CA LEU A 475 -18.22 1.13 23.45
C LEU A 475 -17.21 0.62 22.42
N THR A 476 -15.92 0.94 22.55
CA THR A 476 -14.90 0.38 21.65
C THR A 476 -14.77 -1.14 21.79
N PHE A 477 -15.03 -1.72 22.97
CA PHE A 477 -14.95 -3.17 23.18
C PHE A 477 -16.00 -3.95 22.37
N PRO A 478 -17.32 -3.73 22.53
CA PRO A 478 -18.31 -4.41 21.71
C PRO A 478 -18.18 -4.04 20.23
N ALA A 479 -17.80 -2.81 19.90
CA ALA A 479 -17.54 -2.41 18.52
C ALA A 479 -16.42 -3.23 17.88
N ASN A 480 -15.29 -3.43 18.58
CA ASN A 480 -14.19 -4.25 18.08
C ASN A 480 -14.59 -5.71 17.88
N ILE A 481 -15.38 -6.29 18.78
CA ILE A 481 -15.87 -7.68 18.65
C ILE A 481 -16.76 -7.83 17.40
N ILE A 482 -17.66 -6.87 17.17
CA ILE A 482 -18.55 -6.88 16.01
C ILE A 482 -17.74 -6.67 14.72
N LEU A 483 -16.81 -5.72 14.72
CA LEU A 483 -15.97 -5.41 13.56
C LEU A 483 -15.06 -6.58 13.20
N GLU A 484 -14.45 -7.26 14.18
CA GLU A 484 -13.61 -8.42 13.93
C GLU A 484 -14.39 -9.56 13.24
N LYS A 485 -15.65 -9.80 13.65
CA LYS A 485 -16.50 -10.82 13.02
C LYS A 485 -16.90 -10.49 11.59
N ILE A 486 -17.17 -9.22 11.29
CA ILE A 486 -17.67 -8.79 9.97
C ILE A 486 -16.51 -8.56 8.99
N THR A 487 -15.41 -8.00 9.47
CA THR A 487 -14.32 -7.49 8.62
C THR A 487 -13.02 -8.29 8.75
N GLY A 488 -12.87 -9.11 9.79
CA GLY A 488 -11.61 -9.80 10.11
C GLY A 488 -10.50 -8.88 10.63
N LEU A 489 -10.78 -7.59 10.84
CA LEU A 489 -9.82 -6.60 11.35
C LEU A 489 -9.97 -6.46 12.87
N SER A 490 -8.87 -6.68 13.60
CA SER A 490 -8.83 -6.51 15.05
C SER A 490 -8.34 -5.11 15.43
N GLY A 491 -8.92 -4.54 16.49
CA GLY A 491 -8.45 -3.29 17.09
C GLY A 491 -8.72 -2.01 16.28
N VAL A 492 -9.77 -2.00 15.46
CA VAL A 492 -10.15 -0.85 14.62
C VAL A 492 -10.76 0.29 15.44
N ALA A 493 -11.57 0.01 16.46
CA ALA A 493 -12.10 1.06 17.35
C ALA A 493 -11.05 1.36 18.42
N ALA A 494 -10.31 2.46 18.26
CA ALA A 494 -9.27 2.87 19.19
C ALA A 494 -9.33 4.37 19.49
N LEU A 495 -9.82 4.74 20.68
CA LEU A 495 -9.86 6.13 21.11
C LEU A 495 -8.47 6.58 21.57
N ASN A 496 -7.86 7.52 20.84
CA ASN A 496 -6.61 8.14 21.24
C ASN A 496 -6.86 9.09 22.44
N LEU A 497 -6.01 9.00 23.46
CA LEU A 497 -6.07 9.82 24.67
C LEU A 497 -6.11 11.32 24.35
N MET A 498 -5.35 11.78 23.36
CA MET A 498 -5.32 13.19 22.94
C MET A 498 -6.68 13.67 22.44
N HIS A 499 -7.38 12.86 21.64
CA HIS A 499 -8.74 13.19 21.19
C HIS A 499 -9.72 13.21 22.36
N GLY A 500 -9.58 12.29 23.32
CA GLY A 500 -10.40 12.29 24.55
C GLY A 500 -10.28 13.60 25.33
N VAL A 501 -9.06 14.09 25.56
CA VAL A 501 -8.83 15.37 26.25
C VAL A 501 -9.43 16.55 25.48
N ILE A 502 -9.22 16.60 24.16
CA ILE A 502 -9.78 17.66 23.30
C ILE A 502 -11.32 17.65 23.37
N LEU A 503 -11.95 16.48 23.36
CA LEU A 503 -13.41 16.36 23.46
C LEU A 503 -13.96 16.83 24.80
N ILE A 504 -13.25 16.59 25.91
CA ILE A 504 -13.65 17.12 27.23
C ILE A 504 -13.63 18.65 27.23
N LEU A 505 -12.60 19.25 26.61
CA LEU A 505 -12.51 20.70 26.47
C LEU A 505 -13.62 21.27 25.58
N ILE A 506 -13.88 20.65 24.43
CA ILE A 506 -14.97 21.03 23.52
C ILE A 506 -16.34 20.90 24.21
N SER A 507 -16.57 19.79 24.93
CA SER A 507 -17.78 19.57 25.73
C SER A 507 -18.00 20.72 26.70
N THR A 508 -16.98 21.01 27.52
CA THR A 508 -17.04 22.07 28.52
C THR A 508 -17.34 23.43 27.87
N ALA A 509 -16.65 23.76 26.77
CA ALA A 509 -16.87 25.00 26.05
C ALA A 509 -18.30 25.12 25.50
N LEU A 510 -18.82 24.07 24.85
CA LEU A 510 -20.17 24.07 24.30
C LEU A 510 -21.25 24.13 25.39
N THR A 511 -21.07 23.43 26.50
CA THR A 511 -22.00 23.49 27.65
C THR A 511 -22.05 24.89 28.25
N VAL A 512 -20.88 25.54 28.42
CA VAL A 512 -20.82 26.92 28.90
C VAL A 512 -21.48 27.88 27.93
N LEU A 513 -21.19 27.77 26.63
CA LEU A 513 -21.81 28.62 25.61
C LEU A 513 -23.34 28.47 25.58
N GLY A 514 -23.85 27.22 25.64
CA GLY A 514 -25.28 26.94 25.66
C GLY A 514 -25.97 27.43 26.94
N GLY A 515 -25.29 27.35 28.08
CA GLY A 515 -25.81 27.79 29.37
C GLY A 515 -25.70 29.29 29.64
N HIS A 516 -24.77 29.98 28.97
CA HIS A 516 -24.52 31.40 29.21
C HIS A 516 -25.71 32.30 28.82
N VAL A 517 -26.41 31.96 27.72
CA VAL A 517 -27.59 32.69 27.26
C VAL A 517 -28.72 32.69 28.31
N PRO A 518 -29.22 31.54 28.80
CA PRO A 518 -30.24 31.51 29.85
C PRO A 518 -29.73 32.08 31.18
N ALA A 519 -28.46 31.87 31.55
CA ALA A 519 -27.85 32.47 32.74
C ALA A 519 -27.89 34.00 32.72
N ARG A 520 -27.63 34.61 31.55
CA ARG A 520 -27.70 36.06 31.36
C ARG A 520 -29.14 36.57 31.39
N MET A 521 -30.10 35.81 30.86
CA MET A 521 -31.53 36.14 30.96
C MET A 521 -32.00 36.12 32.42
N ALA A 522 -31.62 35.11 33.19
CA ALA A 522 -31.89 34.97 34.62
C ALA A 522 -31.44 36.20 35.42
N ALA A 523 -30.19 36.60 35.19
CA ALA A 523 -29.57 37.71 35.88
C ALA A 523 -30.22 39.07 35.57
N LYS A 524 -31.03 39.19 34.51
CA LYS A 524 -31.75 40.42 34.17
C LYS A 524 -33.14 40.56 34.82
N LYS A 525 -33.74 39.49 35.34
CA LYS A 525 -35.08 39.55 35.99
C LYS A 525 -35.10 40.50 37.20
N ASP A 526 -36.19 41.22 37.44
CA ASP A 526 -36.32 42.07 38.62
C ASP A 526 -36.48 41.24 39.91
N ALA A 527 -35.85 41.66 41.00
CA ALA A 527 -35.96 41.03 42.31
C ALA A 527 -37.40 41.08 42.85
N ALA A 528 -38.11 42.20 42.64
CA ALA A 528 -39.49 42.35 43.10
C ALA A 528 -40.45 41.38 42.39
N ILE A 529 -40.26 41.18 41.08
CA ILE A 529 -41.06 40.24 40.28
C ILE A 529 -40.71 38.80 40.65
N ALA A 530 -39.43 38.50 40.88
CA ALA A 530 -38.95 37.16 41.22
C ALA A 530 -39.41 36.67 42.61
N LEU A 531 -39.67 37.59 43.55
CA LEU A 531 -40.20 37.25 44.88
C LEU A 531 -41.73 37.14 44.92
N ARG A 532 -42.42 37.72 43.93
CA ARG A 532 -43.90 37.72 43.83
C ARG A 532 -44.47 36.55 43.02
N SER A 533 -43.66 35.88 42.20
CA SER A 533 -44.08 34.67 41.50
C SER A 533 -44.37 33.54 42.50
N GLU A 534 -45.55 32.92 42.44
CA GLU A 534 -45.87 31.70 43.21
C GLU A 534 -44.98 30.51 42.85
#